data_AF-A0A920KSN5-F1
#
_entry.id   AF-A0A920KSN5-F1
#
_cell.length_a   1.000
_cell.length_b   1.000
_cell.length_c   1.000
_cell.angle_alpha   90.00
_cell.angle_beta   90.00
_cell.angle_gamma   90.00
#
_symmetry.space_group_name_H-M   'P 1'
#
loop_
_entity.id
_entity.type
_entity.pdbx_description
1 polymer ?
#
loop_
_entity_poly.entity_id
_entity_poly.type
_entity_poly.pdbx_seq_one_letter_code
_entity_poly.pdbx_strand_id
1 'polypeptide(L)'
;MITGHLTFQIDSIQYEYDIYRKTLRRGDTIPEEEKNNWASYAPDSSYMVFAKNHNLYLMEVGDEDSVEIQLTEDGERWFSYQWRHGDYC
;
A
#
# COMPACT_ATOMS: atom_id res chain seq x y z
N MET A 1 -17.61 24.43 6.62
CA MET A 1 -16.31 25.01 7.04
C MET A 1 -15.24 24.02 6.61
N ILE A 2 -14.34 24.41 5.72
CA ILE A 2 -13.24 23.54 5.27
C ILE A 2 -12.11 23.74 6.28
N THR A 3 -11.79 22.70 7.06
CA THR A 3 -10.64 22.69 7.97
C THR A 3 -9.36 22.44 7.17
N GLY A 4 -8.49 23.44 7.08
CA GLY A 4 -7.27 23.44 6.27
C GLY A 4 -6.06 22.87 7.02
N HIS A 5 -6.15 21.60 7.41
CA HIS A 5 -5.05 20.87 8.04
C HIS A 5 -4.58 19.78 7.08
N LEU A 6 -3.27 19.69 6.87
CA LEU A 6 -2.62 18.61 6.13
C LEU A 6 -1.84 17.75 7.12
N THR A 7 -2.15 16.47 7.17
CA THR A 7 -1.40 15.48 7.95
C THR A 7 -0.59 14.61 7.00
N PHE A 8 0.70 14.46 7.27
CA PHE A 8 1.60 13.63 6.47
C PHE A 8 2.70 13.02 7.35
N GLN A 9 3.39 12.02 6.82
CA GLN A 9 4.46 11.32 7.52
C GLN A 9 5.77 11.47 6.76
N ILE A 10 6.86 11.70 7.49
CA ILE A 10 8.23 11.60 6.97
C ILE A 10 8.96 10.63 7.88
N ASP A 11 9.52 9.58 7.30
CA ASP A 11 10.08 8.42 8.00
C ASP A 11 9.05 7.83 8.97
N SER A 12 9.34 7.77 10.26
CA SER A 12 8.44 7.28 11.30
C SER A 12 7.75 8.43 12.06
N ILE A 13 7.77 9.67 11.57
CA ILE A 13 7.28 10.84 12.32
C ILE A 13 6.07 11.45 11.61
N GLN A 14 4.97 11.64 12.35
CA GLN A 14 3.80 12.36 11.85
C GLN A 14 4.01 13.87 11.93
N TYR A 15 3.49 14.60 10.94
CA TYR A 15 3.47 16.04 10.92
C TYR A 15 2.06 16.55 10.61
N GLU A 16 1.69 17.62 11.29
CA GLU A 16 0.47 18.37 11.02
C GLU A 16 0.84 19.78 10.56
N TYR A 17 0.38 20.16 9.38
CA TYR A 17 0.56 21.50 8.84
C TYR A 17 -0.78 22.23 8.79
N ASP A 18 -0.86 23.33 9.52
CA ASP A 18 -1.98 24.27 9.45
C ASP A 18 -1.73 25.23 8.27
N ILE A 19 -2.53 25.09 7.22
CA ILE A 19 -2.37 25.86 5.97
C ILE A 19 -2.59 27.35 6.21
N TYR A 20 -3.50 27.72 7.11
CA TYR A 20 -3.86 29.11 7.37
C TYR A 20 -2.82 29.82 8.22
N ARG A 21 -2.33 29.15 9.27
CA ARG A 21 -1.31 29.70 10.17
C ARG A 21 0.10 29.55 9.62
N LYS A 22 0.28 28.71 8.59
CA LYS A 22 1.59 28.32 8.04
C LYS A 22 2.52 27.76 9.10
N THR A 23 1.94 27.00 10.04
CA THR A 23 2.68 26.42 11.17
C THR A 23 2.76 24.91 11.00
N LEU A 24 3.96 24.38 11.16
CA LEU A 24 4.24 22.95 11.19
C LEU A 24 4.33 22.49 12.64
N ARG A 25 3.60 21.42 12.99
CA ARG A 25 3.71 20.73 14.26
C ARG A 25 4.25 19.32 14.01
N ARG A 26 5.29 18.97 14.75
CA ARG A 26 5.81 17.61 14.81
C ARG A 26 4.93 16.83 15.80
N GLY A 27 4.33 15.75 15.32
CA GLY A 27 3.60 14.78 16.14
C GLY A 27 4.52 13.68 16.68
N ASP A 28 3.91 12.58 17.07
CA ASP A 28 4.61 11.42 17.64
C ASP A 28 5.31 10.57 16.58
N THR A 29 6.18 9.69 17.07
CA THR A 29 6.77 8.64 16.24
C THR A 29 5.74 7.53 16.07
N ILE A 30 5.33 7.28 14.84
CA ILE A 30 4.47 6.15 14.47
C ILE A 30 5.40 4.96 14.19
N PRO A 31 5.19 3.79 14.80
CA PRO A 31 5.95 2.60 14.44
C PRO A 31 5.86 2.36 12.93
N GLU A 32 6.99 2.03 12.32
CA GLU A 32 7.01 1.62 10.91
C GLU A 32 6.18 0.33 10.81
N GLU A 33 5.08 0.39 10.06
CA GLU A 33 4.31 -0.82 9.78
C GLU A 33 5.22 -1.82 9.08
N GLU A 34 5.19 -3.09 9.51
CA GLU A 34 5.91 -4.14 8.79
C GLU A 34 5.40 -4.15 7.36
N LYS A 35 6.23 -3.65 6.44
CA LYS A 35 5.87 -3.63 5.02
C LYS A 35 5.64 -5.06 4.59
N ASN A 36 4.38 -5.33 4.28
CA ASN A 36 3.96 -6.63 3.84
C ASN A 36 4.47 -6.85 2.41
N ASN A 37 5.65 -7.42 2.27
CA ASN A 37 6.37 -7.46 0.98
C ASN A 37 5.71 -8.35 -0.10
N TRP A 38 4.60 -9.03 0.21
CA TRP A 38 3.87 -9.85 -0.76
C TRP A 38 2.70 -9.14 -1.44
N ALA A 39 2.21 -8.02 -0.89
CA ALA A 39 1.08 -7.26 -1.46
C ALA A 39 1.17 -5.75 -1.19
N SER A 40 0.53 -4.96 -2.06
CA SER A 40 0.35 -3.52 -1.88
C SER A 40 -1.14 -3.19 -1.80
N TYR A 41 -1.54 -2.44 -0.79
CA TYR A 41 -2.93 -2.06 -0.56
C TYR A 41 -3.27 -0.73 -1.22
N ALA A 42 -4.51 -0.61 -1.69
CA ALA A 42 -5.09 0.67 -2.07
C ALA A 42 -5.06 1.64 -0.87
N PRO A 43 -5.01 2.97 -1.09
CA PRO A 43 -4.99 3.94 0.00
C PRO A 43 -6.18 3.86 0.97
N ASP A 44 -7.33 3.37 0.49
CA ASP A 44 -8.54 3.14 1.28
C ASP A 44 -8.67 1.70 1.81
N SER A 45 -7.66 0.86 1.57
CA SER A 45 -7.58 -0.55 1.96
C SER A 45 -8.68 -1.46 1.37
N SER A 46 -9.45 -0.99 0.38
CA SER A 46 -10.53 -1.80 -0.22
C SER A 46 -10.01 -2.89 -1.15
N TYR A 47 -8.91 -2.63 -1.85
CA TYR A 47 -8.27 -3.58 -2.77
C TYR A 47 -6.81 -3.78 -2.41
N MET A 48 -6.27 -4.92 -2.86
CA MET A 48 -4.84 -5.19 -2.85
C MET A 48 -4.35 -5.71 -4.20
N VAL A 49 -3.12 -5.34 -4.56
CA VAL A 49 -2.38 -5.89 -5.69
C VAL A 49 -1.27 -6.78 -5.16
N PHE A 50 -1.14 -7.97 -5.73
CA PHE A 50 -0.10 -8.94 -5.38
C PHE A 50 0.42 -9.63 -6.62
N ALA A 51 1.57 -10.29 -6.49
CA ALA A 51 2.19 -11.01 -7.59
C ALA A 51 2.00 -12.53 -7.43
N LYS A 52 1.56 -13.20 -8.48
CA LYS A 52 1.31 -14.65 -8.56
C LYS A 52 1.69 -15.14 -9.95
N ASN A 53 2.32 -16.31 -10.09
CA ASN A 53 2.71 -16.89 -11.40
C ASN A 53 3.39 -15.88 -12.35
N HIS A 54 4.25 -15.05 -11.78
CA HIS A 54 5.02 -13.99 -12.42
C HIS A 54 4.23 -12.77 -12.89
N ASN A 55 2.92 -12.76 -12.73
CA ASN A 55 2.01 -11.69 -13.11
C ASN A 55 1.43 -10.95 -11.90
N LEU A 56 0.85 -9.77 -12.15
CA LEU A 56 0.12 -8.99 -11.15
C LEU A 56 -1.36 -9.37 -11.15
N TYR A 57 -1.92 -9.45 -9.95
CA TYR A 57 -3.33 -9.71 -9.68
C TYR A 57 -3.89 -8.67 -8.72
N LEU A 58 -5.18 -8.38 -8.86
CA LEU A 58 -5.97 -7.49 -8.00
C LEU A 58 -7.09 -8.30 -7.34
N MET A 59 -7.35 -8.06 -6.06
CA MET A 59 -8.54 -8.59 -5.38
C MET A 59 -9.03 -7.64 -4.28
N GLU A 60 -10.28 -7.80 -3.89
CA GLU A 60 -10.90 -7.07 -2.78
C GLU A 60 -10.42 -7.63 -1.44
N VAL A 61 -10.25 -6.75 -0.45
CA VAL A 61 -9.71 -7.10 0.87
C VAL A 61 -10.86 -7.40 1.82
N GLY A 62 -10.85 -8.58 2.44
CA GLY A 62 -11.81 -8.97 3.48
C GLY A 62 -13.08 -9.65 2.97
N ASP A 63 -13.17 -9.93 1.68
CA ASP A 63 -14.20 -10.77 1.08
C ASP A 63 -13.64 -12.18 0.79
N GLU A 64 -14.22 -13.20 1.42
CA GLU A 64 -13.83 -14.61 1.21
C GLU A 64 -14.18 -15.09 -0.21
N ASP A 65 -15.18 -14.47 -0.84
CA ASP A 65 -15.62 -14.78 -2.21
C ASP A 65 -14.93 -13.89 -3.25
N SER A 66 -13.91 -13.13 -2.85
CA SER A 66 -13.22 -12.20 -3.75
C SER A 66 -12.56 -12.94 -4.93
N VAL A 67 -12.71 -12.37 -6.12
CA VAL A 67 -12.15 -12.90 -7.36
C VAL A 67 -10.82 -12.23 -7.67
N GLU A 68 -9.79 -13.05 -7.93
CA GLU A 68 -8.50 -12.57 -8.43
C GLU A 68 -8.62 -12.11 -9.89
N ILE A 69 -8.36 -10.83 -10.16
CA ILE A 69 -8.34 -10.25 -11.50
C ILE A 69 -6.89 -10.10 -11.95
N GLN A 70 -6.52 -10.81 -13.01
CA GLN A 70 -5.18 -10.70 -13.59
C GLN A 70 -5.01 -9.35 -14.33
N LEU A 71 -3.93 -8.64 -14.02
CA LEU A 71 -3.62 -7.33 -14.60
C LEU A 71 -2.55 -7.40 -15.70
N THR A 72 -1.67 -8.39 -15.64
CA THR A 72 -0.58 -8.59 -16.61
C THR A 72 -0.54 -10.03 -17.08
N GLU A 73 -0.06 -10.26 -18.30
CA GLU A 73 0.06 -11.62 -18.88
C GLU A 73 1.49 -11.93 -19.35
N ASP A 74 2.39 -10.95 -19.29
CA ASP A 74 3.75 -10.98 -19.84
C ASP A 74 4.82 -11.33 -18.79
N GLY A 75 4.41 -11.67 -17.58
CA GLY A 75 5.31 -12.03 -16.48
C GLY A 75 6.06 -13.32 -16.75
N GLU A 76 7.40 -13.27 -16.66
CA GLU A 76 8.28 -14.42 -16.92
C GLU A 76 9.23 -14.68 -15.75
N ARG A 77 9.75 -15.91 -15.62
CA ARG A 77 10.62 -16.31 -14.48
C ARG A 77 11.78 -15.35 -14.22
N TRP A 78 12.40 -14.86 -15.30
CA TRP A 78 13.57 -13.98 -15.25
C TRP A 78 13.24 -12.49 -15.39
N PHE A 79 11.96 -12.17 -15.65
CA PHE A 79 11.41 -10.83 -15.79
C PHE A 79 10.07 -10.80 -15.04
N SER A 80 10.15 -11.00 -13.73
CA SER A 80 8.97 -11.26 -12.89
C SER A 80 8.60 -10.07 -12.03
N TYR A 81 7.28 -9.88 -11.83
CA TYR A 81 6.74 -9.01 -10.79
C TYR A 81 6.78 -9.66 -9.38
N GLN A 82 7.08 -10.96 -9.28
CA GLN A 82 7.17 -11.67 -8.00
C GLN A 82 8.56 -11.51 -7.39
N TRP A 83 8.63 -11.03 -6.14
CA TRP A 83 9.89 -10.78 -5.44
C TRP A 83 10.58 -12.05 -4.91
N ARG A 84 9.81 -13.07 -4.48
CA ARG A 84 10.33 -14.37 -4.04
C ARG A 84 9.68 -15.49 -4.84
N HIS A 85 10.51 -16.32 -5.48
CA HIS A 85 10.06 -17.60 -6.05
C HIS A 85 9.91 -18.60 -4.90
N GLY A 86 8.83 -18.46 -4.14
CA GLY A 86 8.43 -19.43 -3.14
C GLY A 86 6.95 -19.68 -3.34
N ASP A 87 6.61 -20.94 -3.59
CA ASP A 87 5.24 -21.42 -3.58
C ASP A 87 4.68 -21.20 -2.17
N TYR A 88 4.04 -20.06 -1.93
CA TYR A 88 3.30 -19.83 -0.69
C TYR A 88 1.83 -19.89 -1.04
N CYS A 89 1.21 -20.96 -0.51
CA CYS A 89 -0.23 -21.20 -0.45
C CYS A 89 -0.93 -20.13 0.40
#